data_AF-A0A6N7PHM8-F1
#
_entry.id   AF-A0A6N7PHM8-F1
#
_cell.length_a   1.000
_cell.length_b   1.000
_cell.length_c   1.000
_cell.angle_alpha   90.00
_cell.angle_beta   90.00
_cell.angle_gamma   90.00
#
_symmetry.space_group_name_H-M   'P 1'
#
loop_
_entity.id
_entity.type
_entity.pdbx_description
1 polymer ?
#
loop_
_entity_poly.entity_id
_entity_poly.type
_entity_poly.pdbx_seq_one_letter_code
_entity_poly.pdbx_strand_id
1 'polypeptide(L)'
;MADRPPGPFRFERPEDVPGDLACAFMANAIQCYLHRAEGRGNTIALLFLMIPWVARAAPQELYLPRDALRALRIPWSPQHTLDLLCSMRDHEGIMKRQAPPEGPARKGPCPCGSGKKYKRCCEEKDAAASSTET
;
A
#
# COMPACT_ATOMS: atom_id res chain seq x y z
N MET A 1 -17.61 0.80 20.13
CA MET A 1 -17.16 -0.52 20.64
C MET A 1 -18.34 -1.41 21.07
N ALA A 2 -19.59 -0.93 21.04
CA ALA A 2 -20.73 -1.56 21.73
C ALA A 2 -21.60 -2.52 20.89
N ASP A 3 -21.24 -2.85 19.65
CA ASP A 3 -22.07 -3.74 18.81
C ASP A 3 -21.20 -4.69 17.99
N ARG A 4 -20.49 -5.60 18.69
CA ARG A 4 -19.80 -6.72 18.05
C ARG A 4 -20.63 -7.98 18.27
N PRO A 5 -21.06 -8.68 17.21
CA PRO A 5 -21.93 -9.84 17.34
C PRO A 5 -21.27 -10.95 18.18
N PRO A 6 -22.05 -11.72 18.95
CA PRO A 6 -21.53 -12.86 19.70
C PRO A 6 -20.97 -13.92 18.74
N GLY A 7 -19.87 -14.57 19.13
CA GLY A 7 -19.23 -15.59 18.32
C GLY A 7 -18.17 -16.38 19.09
N PRO A 8 -17.77 -17.56 18.60
CA PRO A 8 -16.85 -18.47 19.30
C PRO A 8 -15.42 -17.91 19.48
N PHE A 9 -15.07 -16.87 18.72
CA PHE A 9 -13.77 -16.18 18.81
C PHE A 9 -13.89 -14.80 19.48
N ARG A 10 -14.83 -14.67 20.42
CA ARG A 10 -14.99 -13.47 21.23
C ARG A 10 -14.23 -13.65 22.55
N PHE A 11 -13.13 -12.92 22.67
CA PHE A 11 -12.31 -12.84 23.87
C PHE A 11 -12.54 -11.47 24.54
N GLU A 12 -12.78 -11.45 25.85
CA GLU A 12 -12.99 -10.21 26.59
C GLU A 12 -11.68 -9.53 26.93
N ARG A 13 -10.64 -10.32 27.21
CA ARG A 13 -9.30 -9.83 27.52
C ARG A 13 -8.29 -10.33 26.48
N PRO A 14 -7.25 -9.53 26.16
CA PRO A 14 -6.19 -9.95 25.23
C PRO A 14 -5.50 -11.26 25.61
N GLU A 15 -5.30 -11.50 26.89
CA GLU A 15 -4.68 -12.68 27.47
C GLU A 15 -5.50 -13.97 27.31
N ASP A 16 -6.81 -13.85 27.02
CA ASP A 16 -7.67 -15.01 26.77
C ASP A 16 -7.52 -15.54 25.34
N VAL A 17 -6.85 -14.78 24.45
CA VAL A 17 -6.63 -15.17 23.06
C VAL A 17 -5.54 -16.26 23.00
N PRO A 18 -5.83 -17.46 22.46
CA PRO A 18 -4.82 -18.49 22.26
C PRO A 18 -3.63 -17.97 21.46
N GLY A 19 -2.41 -18.25 21.92
CA GLY A 19 -1.18 -17.70 21.33
C GLY A 19 -0.97 -18.12 19.87
N ASP A 20 -1.35 -19.34 19.52
CA ASP A 20 -1.37 -19.87 18.16
C ASP A 20 -2.35 -19.09 17.26
N LEU A 21 -3.56 -18.81 17.74
CA LEU A 21 -4.54 -18.00 17.05
C LEU A 21 -4.05 -16.55 16.85
N ALA A 22 -3.41 -15.97 17.87
CA ALA A 22 -2.83 -14.63 17.79
C ALA A 22 -1.70 -14.57 16.74
N CYS A 23 -0.80 -15.55 16.74
CA CYS A 23 0.30 -15.61 15.77
C CYS A 23 -0.21 -15.86 14.35
N ALA A 24 -1.16 -16.78 14.17
CA ALA A 24 -1.80 -17.05 12.89
C ALA A 24 -2.53 -15.80 12.36
N PHE A 25 -3.25 -15.05 13.21
CA PHE A 25 -3.88 -13.80 12.81
C PHE A 25 -2.84 -12.77 12.34
N MET A 26 -1.74 -12.60 13.08
CA MET A 26 -0.67 -11.69 12.70
C MET A 26 -0.02 -12.06 11.36
N ALA A 27 0.17 -13.35 11.10
CA ALA A 27 0.70 -13.84 9.82
C ALA A 27 -0.23 -13.58 8.63
N ASN A 28 -1.54 -13.44 8.86
CA ASN A 28 -2.55 -13.22 7.82
C ASN A 28 -3.04 -11.76 7.74
N ALA A 29 -2.56 -10.87 8.63
CA ALA A 29 -2.93 -9.47 8.59
C ALA A 29 -2.27 -8.77 7.40
N ILE A 30 -3.01 -7.88 6.72
CA ILE A 30 -2.44 -7.04 5.66
C ILE A 30 -1.47 -6.04 6.31
N GLN A 31 -0.18 -6.33 6.21
CA GLN A 31 0.90 -5.47 6.69
C GLN A 31 1.66 -4.92 5.48
N CYS A 32 1.73 -3.58 5.37
CA CYS A 32 2.65 -2.95 4.44
C CYS A 32 3.93 -2.59 5.21
N TYR A 33 5.03 -3.30 4.92
CA TYR A 33 6.32 -3.09 5.58
C TYR A 33 7.19 -2.02 4.91
N LEU A 34 6.84 -1.62 3.68
CA LEU A 34 7.68 -0.75 2.84
C LEU A 34 7.25 0.71 2.85
N HIS A 35 5.97 1.02 3.06
CA HIS A 35 5.47 2.39 3.05
C HIS A 35 5.14 2.85 4.46
N ARG A 36 5.75 3.97 4.87
CA ARG A 36 5.30 4.77 6.01
C ARG A 36 4.00 5.45 5.61
N ALA A 37 2.87 4.76 5.76
CA ALA A 37 1.58 5.41 5.71
C ALA A 37 1.52 6.40 6.88
N GLU A 38 1.38 7.69 6.60
CA GLU A 38 1.05 8.67 7.64
C GLU A 38 -0.14 8.16 8.45
N GLY A 39 0.09 7.80 9.71
CA GLY A 39 -0.94 7.30 10.64
C GLY A 39 -0.86 5.82 11.04
N ARG A 40 -0.11 4.95 10.34
CA ARG A 40 0.20 3.59 10.84
C ARG A 40 1.72 3.48 11.04
N GLY A 41 2.14 3.25 12.29
CA GLY A 41 3.55 3.09 12.65
C GLY A 41 4.24 2.05 11.76
N ASN A 42 5.55 2.23 11.54
CA ASN A 42 6.37 1.32 10.75
C ASN A 42 6.23 -0.14 11.24
N THR A 43 5.56 -0.98 10.46
CA THR A 43 5.23 -2.38 10.80
C THR A 43 6.44 -3.32 10.71
N ILE A 44 7.61 -2.81 10.29
CA ILE A 44 8.86 -3.61 10.24
C ILE A 44 9.25 -4.16 11.62
N ALA A 45 8.91 -3.45 12.71
CA ALA A 45 9.17 -3.93 14.07
C ALA A 45 8.34 -5.18 14.37
N LEU A 46 7.10 -5.25 13.89
CA LEU A 46 6.24 -6.42 14.02
C LEU A 46 6.77 -7.59 13.19
N LEU A 47 7.33 -7.32 12.00
CA LEU A 47 8.02 -8.35 11.21
C LEU A 47 9.16 -8.97 12.03
N PHE A 48 10.06 -8.15 12.58
CA PHE A 48 11.19 -8.65 13.38
C PHE A 48 10.74 -9.41 14.62
N LEU A 49 9.65 -8.99 15.27
CA LEU A 49 9.08 -9.70 16.41
C LEU A 49 8.55 -11.10 16.03
N MET A 50 7.98 -11.24 14.83
CA MET A 50 7.40 -12.50 14.37
C MET A 50 8.43 -13.48 13.79
N ILE A 51 9.59 -13.01 13.30
CA ILE A 51 10.61 -13.86 12.64
C ILE A 51 10.98 -15.12 13.46
N PRO A 52 11.27 -15.05 14.77
CA PRO A 52 11.66 -16.24 15.53
C PRO A 52 10.55 -17.29 15.64
N TRP A 53 9.28 -16.88 15.61
CA TRP A 53 8.16 -17.80 15.59
C TRP A 53 7.97 -18.38 14.19
N VAL A 54 7.89 -17.53 13.16
CA VAL A 54 7.69 -17.97 11.75
C VAL A 54 8.79 -18.94 11.31
N ALA A 55 10.04 -18.72 11.71
CA ALA A 55 11.17 -19.58 11.35
C ALA A 55 11.07 -21.01 11.93
N ARG A 56 10.21 -21.24 12.92
CA ARG A 56 10.03 -22.53 13.59
C ARG A 56 8.63 -23.12 13.42
N ALA A 57 7.69 -22.35 12.90
CA ALA A 57 6.31 -22.77 12.73
C ALA A 57 6.17 -23.83 11.65
N ALA A 58 5.32 -24.83 11.90
CA ALA A 58 4.85 -25.72 10.86
C ALA A 58 3.98 -24.93 9.85
N PRO A 59 3.92 -25.33 8.58
CA PRO A 59 3.15 -24.60 7.56
C PRO A 59 1.69 -24.36 7.95
N GLN A 60 1.07 -25.28 8.69
CA GLN A 60 -0.33 -25.20 9.10
C GLN A 60 -0.57 -24.11 10.16
N GLU A 61 0.43 -23.82 11.00
CA GLU A 61 0.34 -22.81 12.06
C GLU A 61 0.35 -21.38 11.50
N LEU A 62 0.80 -21.21 10.24
CA LEU A 62 0.77 -19.93 9.54
C LEU A 62 -0.63 -19.56 9.02
N TYR A 63 -1.59 -20.46 9.09
CA TYR A 63 -2.96 -20.25 8.62
C TYR A 63 -3.94 -20.23 9.79
N LEU A 64 -5.01 -19.45 9.65
CA LEU A 64 -6.08 -19.43 10.65
C LEU A 64 -6.76 -20.81 10.78
N PRO A 65 -7.10 -21.22 12.01
CA PRO A 65 -7.91 -22.41 12.26
C PRO A 65 -9.20 -22.43 11.42
N ARG A 66 -9.66 -23.63 11.03
CA ARG A 66 -10.78 -23.79 10.08
C ARG A 66 -12.09 -23.22 10.62
N ASP A 67 -12.32 -23.36 11.91
CA ASP A 67 -13.42 -22.75 12.66
C ASP A 67 -13.31 -21.22 12.69
N ALA A 68 -12.12 -20.66 12.90
CA ALA A 68 -11.88 -19.21 12.79
C ALA A 68 -12.17 -18.69 11.37
N LEU A 69 -11.70 -19.40 10.34
CA LEU A 69 -12.01 -19.07 8.94
C LEU A 69 -13.52 -19.12 8.67
N ARG A 70 -14.24 -20.12 9.20
CA ARG A 70 -15.71 -20.18 9.05
C ARG A 70 -16.41 -19.00 9.72
N ALA A 71 -15.95 -18.59 10.90
CA ALA A 71 -16.50 -17.44 11.61
C ALA A 71 -16.22 -16.11 10.89
N LEU A 72 -15.07 -16.00 10.21
CA LEU A 72 -14.68 -14.82 9.44
C LEU A 72 -15.16 -14.83 7.99
N ARG A 73 -15.70 -15.95 7.51
CA ARG A 73 -16.08 -16.12 6.11
C ARG A 73 -17.32 -15.30 5.79
N ILE A 74 -17.08 -14.10 5.29
CA ILE A 74 -18.09 -13.31 4.60
C ILE A 74 -18.23 -13.91 3.18
N PRO A 75 -19.44 -14.30 2.74
CA PRO A 75 -19.65 -14.72 1.36
C PRO A 75 -19.14 -13.63 0.41
N TRP A 76 -18.15 -13.97 -0.42
CA TRP A 76 -17.61 -12.99 -1.35
C TRP A 76 -18.65 -12.64 -2.41
N SER A 77 -18.79 -11.36 -2.68
CA SER A 77 -19.50 -10.83 -3.84
C SER A 77 -18.55 -9.89 -4.59
N PRO A 78 -18.71 -9.70 -5.91
CA PRO A 78 -17.94 -8.71 -6.67
C PRO A 78 -17.99 -7.31 -6.06
N GLN A 79 -19.08 -6.96 -5.38
CA GLN A 79 -19.23 -5.66 -4.72
C GLN A 79 -18.18 -5.43 -3.63
N HIS A 80 -17.83 -6.44 -2.83
CA HIS A 80 -16.78 -6.31 -1.80
C HIS A 80 -15.42 -5.93 -2.40
N THR A 81 -15.11 -6.45 -3.60
CA THR A 81 -13.89 -6.07 -4.32
C THR A 81 -13.98 -4.63 -4.81
N LEU A 82 -15.12 -4.20 -5.35
CA LEU A 82 -15.33 -2.81 -5.77
C LEU A 82 -15.21 -1.85 -4.60
N ASP A 83 -15.79 -2.17 -3.44
CA ASP A 83 -15.74 -1.35 -2.24
C ASP A 83 -14.30 -1.21 -1.74
N LEU A 84 -13.53 -2.31 -1.71
CA LEU A 84 -12.11 -2.28 -1.38
C LEU A 84 -11.32 -1.41 -2.36
N LEU A 85 -11.51 -1.57 -3.67
CA LEU A 85 -10.79 -0.81 -4.70
C LEU A 85 -11.15 0.68 -4.67
N CYS A 86 -12.42 1.02 -4.45
CA CYS A 86 -12.85 2.40 -4.28
C CYS A 86 -12.25 3.01 -3.01
N SER A 87 -12.31 2.29 -1.88
CA SER A 87 -11.70 2.72 -0.61
C SER A 87 -10.18 2.92 -0.75
N MET A 88 -9.47 2.01 -1.43
CA MET A 88 -8.04 2.16 -1.73
C MET A 88 -7.77 3.38 -2.63
N ARG A 89 -8.56 3.59 -3.69
CA ARG A 89 -8.44 4.79 -4.54
C ARG A 89 -8.58 6.07 -3.72
N ASP A 90 -9.57 6.11 -2.84
CA ASP A 90 -9.98 7.31 -2.11
C ASP A 90 -9.07 7.59 -0.91
N HIS A 91 -8.49 6.56 -0.27
CA HIS A 91 -7.61 6.68 0.91
C HIS A 91 -6.11 6.54 0.63
N GLU A 92 -5.70 5.63 -0.25
CA GLU A 92 -4.28 5.49 -0.62
C GLU A 92 -3.85 6.49 -1.68
N GLY A 93 -4.78 7.41 -2.04
CA GLY A 93 -4.55 8.55 -2.90
C GLY A 93 -3.63 8.18 -4.04
N ILE A 94 -4.14 7.38 -5.01
CA ILE A 94 -3.43 6.97 -6.23
C ILE A 94 -2.38 8.02 -6.50
N MET A 95 -1.10 7.69 -6.24
CA MET A 95 0.04 8.59 -6.35
C MET A 95 -0.29 9.62 -7.42
N LYS A 96 -0.72 10.84 -7.02
CA LYS A 96 -1.35 11.77 -7.97
C LYS A 96 -0.35 11.87 -9.10
N ARG A 97 -0.70 11.31 -10.27
CA ARG A 97 0.23 11.26 -11.39
C ARG A 97 0.58 12.71 -11.61
N GLN A 98 1.84 13.09 -11.33
CA GLN A 98 2.23 14.48 -11.43
C GLN A 98 1.82 14.92 -12.82
N ALA A 99 1.03 15.99 -12.89
CA ALA A 99 0.69 16.56 -14.17
C ALA A 99 2.01 16.79 -14.91
N PRO A 100 2.10 16.45 -16.21
CA PRO A 100 3.28 16.79 -16.98
C PRO A 100 3.61 18.27 -16.75
N PRO A 101 4.89 18.63 -16.54
CA PRO A 101 5.26 20.02 -16.35
C PRO A 101 4.71 20.87 -17.50
N GLU A 102 4.25 22.09 -17.19
CA GLU A 102 3.78 23.03 -18.20
C GLU A 102 4.93 23.35 -19.17
N GLY A 103 4.69 23.09 -20.46
CA GLY A 103 5.66 23.32 -21.53
C GLY A 103 5.93 22.10 -22.40
N PRO A 104 6.72 22.27 -23.46
CA PRO A 104 7.05 21.19 -24.37
C PRO A 104 7.84 20.10 -23.64
N ALA A 105 7.41 18.84 -23.82
CA ALA A 105 8.11 17.71 -23.24
C ALA A 105 9.58 17.72 -23.68
N ARG A 106 10.51 17.71 -22.71
CA ARG A 106 11.96 17.77 -22.94
C ARG A 106 12.48 16.79 -24.00
N LYS A 107 11.88 15.60 -24.07
CA LYS A 107 12.21 14.54 -25.05
C LYS A 107 11.28 14.50 -26.27
N GLY A 108 10.21 15.31 -26.28
CA GLY A 108 9.24 15.42 -27.37
C GLY A 108 9.71 16.34 -28.50
N PRO A 109 8.94 16.41 -29.60
CA PRO A 109 9.23 17.30 -30.72
C PRO A 109 9.21 18.77 -30.28
N CYS A 110 10.16 19.55 -30.79
CA CYS A 110 10.29 20.95 -30.46
C CYS A 110 9.16 21.78 -31.09
N PRO A 111 8.49 22.69 -30.34
CA PRO A 111 7.34 23.46 -30.84
C PRO A 111 7.68 24.45 -31.96
N CYS A 112 8.96 24.75 -32.19
CA CYS A 112 9.40 25.61 -33.30
C CYS A 112 9.35 24.95 -34.68
N GLY A 113 8.86 23.70 -34.79
CA GLY A 113 8.72 22.99 -36.07
C GLY A 113 10.01 22.42 -36.64
N SER A 114 11.13 22.45 -35.91
CA SER A 114 12.44 21.97 -36.40
C SER A 114 12.56 20.44 -36.55
N GLY A 115 11.58 19.67 -36.07
CA GLY A 115 11.64 18.21 -36.01
C GLY A 115 12.63 17.63 -34.99
N LYS A 116 13.43 18.48 -34.32
CA LYS A 116 14.39 18.07 -33.27
C LYS A 116 13.70 17.89 -31.92
N LYS A 117 14.34 17.18 -30.99
CA LYS A 117 13.88 17.09 -29.59
C LYS A 117 14.04 18.46 -28.91
N TYR A 118 13.06 18.90 -28.10
CA TYR A 118 13.07 20.22 -27.43
C TYR A 118 14.40 20.50 -26.71
N LYS A 119 14.93 19.51 -25.98
CA LYS A 119 16.20 19.60 -25.25
C LYS A 119 17.48 19.81 -26.08
N ARG A 120 17.39 19.69 -27.41
CA ARG A 120 18.50 19.90 -28.36
C ARG A 120 18.17 21.00 -29.36
N CYS A 121 17.24 21.87 -28.99
CA CYS A 121 16.74 22.91 -29.86
C CYS A 121 16.45 24.17 -29.04
N CYS A 122 15.17 24.52 -28.82
CA CYS A 122 14.83 25.76 -28.14
C CYS A 122 15.32 25.79 -26.68
N GLU A 123 15.32 24.67 -25.94
CA GLU A 123 15.81 24.66 -24.55
C GLU A 123 17.28 25.15 -24.41
N GLU A 124 18.16 24.78 -25.34
CA GLU A 124 19.57 25.22 -25.33
C GLU A 124 19.70 26.70 -25.71
N LYS A 125 18.82 27.20 -26.60
CA LYS A 125 18.78 28.61 -27.00
C LYS A 125 18.26 29.50 -25.88
N ASP A 126 17.21 29.04 -25.19
CA ASP A 126 16.60 29.72 -24.05
C ASP A 126 17.62 29.79 -22.90
N ALA A 127 18.38 28.71 -22.65
CA ALA A 127 19.46 28.68 -21.68
C ALA A 127 20.61 29.63 -22.04
N ALA A 128 21.05 29.65 -23.31
CA ALA A 128 22.12 30.52 -23.78
C ALA A 128 21.77 32.01 -23.69
N ALA A 129 20.50 32.37 -23.96
CA ALA A 129 20.02 33.74 -23.84
C ALA A 129 20.02 34.25 -22.39
N SER A 130 19.68 33.38 -21.43
CA SER A 130 19.66 33.72 -20.01
C SER A 130 21.05 33.90 -19.39
N SER A 131 22.09 33.30 -19.97
CA SER A 131 23.48 33.45 -19.52
C SER A 131 24.21 34.69 -20.04
N THR A 132 23.61 35.42 -20.98
CA THR A 132 24.18 36.63 -21.59
C THR A 132 23.67 37.94 -20.96
N GLU A 133 22.79 37.87 -19.97
CA GLU A 133 22.18 39.03 -19.29
C GLU A 133 22.78 39.31 -17.89
N THR A 134 23.95 38.73 -17.57
CA THR A 134 24.75 39.05 -16.36
C THR A 134 26.11 39.61 -16.77
#